data_AF-A0A936RBK6-F1
#
_entry.id   AF-A0A936RBK6-F1
#
_cell.length_a   1.000
_cell.length_b   1.000
_cell.length_c   1.000
_cell.angle_alpha   90.00
_cell.angle_beta   90.00
_cell.angle_gamma   90.00
#
_symmetry.space_group_name_H-M   'P 1'
#
loop_
_entity.id
_entity.type
_entity.pdbx_description
1 polymer ?
#
loop_
_entity_poly.entity_id
_entity_poly.type
_entity_poly.pdbx_seq_one_letter_code
_entity_poly.pdbx_strand_id
1 'polypeptide(L)'
;MKNYLLFIYVSAISIFPGFAQTITSQKGLTTVTFNVPEGKITIYLPDDIRSGDIISGTVSAEPGGKNAKQVQKKGDKLTRYFIDFNGQKIPVATAKKTVQYQIITTSASQLPLVLVNEMGNTAAVIDIPCTKNTQSISPAGADCKIPTHALTAAPLPIKGSFDGNSSNTNCTIGNQPATVLAESPRQSIIQFPENSMGNQNLQIREKGGQPCTQAVSGVQMELSTGKLNLVKGEKTYLKVRITGLQNLPDTARLDLFNVTPFVVTMQPADQMVITLVPDSMGTGIFERSFDIVSIKTGSFTVNVNLDLPEGKTPVFADVRKPAGGKRNEKVLTAGTRTALEIAMKKWADANTEGKNPIDFECSNCIQCIKSYTTESNAGDVGELGWGIITSFLSGGVKLAGGLLEKVKDIADKGGDIYKAIKDLIADGKIQVIGFAEKWCANNGNCQVTGIIVYDVATGCAEAEYRCRGNKLCCPFAETIYKMKYCFDKDGAVIAETISITITH
;
A
#
# COMPACT_ATOMS: atom_id res chain seq x y z
N MET A 1 43.14 37.68 -57.04
CA MET A 1 42.06 36.83 -56.48
C MET A 1 42.37 36.60 -55.01
N LYS A 2 41.45 37.00 -54.11
CA LYS A 2 41.62 37.01 -52.65
C LYS A 2 41.41 35.59 -52.09
N ASN A 3 42.41 35.03 -51.42
CA ASN A 3 42.30 33.78 -50.65
C ASN A 3 41.82 34.12 -49.22
N TYR A 4 40.61 33.70 -48.87
CA TYR A 4 40.11 33.73 -47.50
C TYR A 4 40.55 32.44 -46.78
N LEU A 5 41.40 32.59 -45.76
CA LEU A 5 41.65 31.55 -44.76
C LEU A 5 40.42 31.47 -43.84
N LEU A 6 39.69 30.36 -43.93
CA LEU A 6 38.60 30.02 -43.02
C LEU A 6 39.19 29.33 -41.78
N PHE A 7 39.33 30.06 -40.67
CA PHE A 7 39.67 29.49 -39.36
C PHE A 7 38.43 28.81 -38.77
N ILE A 8 38.40 27.48 -38.74
CA ILE A 8 37.37 26.70 -38.03
C ILE A 8 37.78 26.65 -36.56
N TYR A 9 37.07 27.41 -35.72
CA TYR A 9 37.13 27.29 -34.26
C TYR A 9 36.39 26.01 -33.86
N VAL A 10 37.15 24.95 -33.55
CA VAL A 10 36.61 23.74 -32.91
C VAL A 10 36.46 24.02 -31.42
N SER A 11 35.26 24.43 -31.01
CA SER A 11 34.88 24.53 -29.60
C SER A 11 34.87 23.13 -28.99
N ALA A 12 35.89 22.78 -28.20
CA ALA A 12 35.91 21.56 -27.43
C ALA A 12 34.80 21.59 -26.36
N ILE A 13 33.66 20.97 -26.64
CA ILE A 13 32.61 20.74 -25.66
C ILE A 13 33.17 19.74 -24.65
N SER A 14 33.63 20.26 -23.51
CA SER A 14 34.06 19.45 -22.37
C SER A 14 32.82 18.85 -21.71
N ILE A 15 32.50 17.61 -22.07
CA ILE A 15 31.48 16.83 -21.38
C ILE A 15 32.09 16.42 -20.03
N PHE A 16 31.87 17.21 -18.99
CA PHE A 16 32.20 16.78 -17.64
C PHE A 16 31.33 15.58 -17.30
N PRO A 17 31.91 14.44 -16.89
CA PRO A 17 31.11 13.30 -16.43
C PRO A 17 30.35 13.74 -15.18
N GLY A 18 29.05 13.99 -15.31
CA GLY A 18 28.19 14.28 -14.18
C GLY A 18 28.21 13.08 -13.21
N PHE A 19 28.31 13.37 -11.92
CA PHE A 19 28.21 12.31 -10.90
C PHE A 19 26.82 11.69 -10.95
N ALA A 20 26.75 10.36 -10.85
CA ALA A 20 25.47 9.67 -10.79
C ALA A 20 24.78 10.01 -9.46
N GLN A 21 23.56 10.51 -9.55
CA GLN A 21 22.76 10.89 -8.40
C GLN A 21 21.43 10.16 -8.37
N THR A 22 20.93 9.89 -7.17
CA THR A 22 19.63 9.24 -6.98
C THR A 22 18.90 9.94 -5.84
N ILE A 23 17.62 10.24 -6.07
CA ILE A 23 16.70 10.76 -5.06
C ILE A 23 15.53 9.79 -4.95
N THR A 24 15.21 9.39 -3.73
CA THR A 24 14.05 8.55 -3.42
C THR A 24 13.35 9.09 -2.19
N SER A 25 12.04 9.24 -2.24
CA SER A 25 11.22 9.60 -1.07
C SER A 25 10.30 8.45 -0.72
N GLN A 26 10.48 7.88 0.48
CA GLN A 26 9.69 6.76 0.99
C GLN A 26 9.57 6.87 2.51
N LYS A 27 8.38 6.54 3.04
CA LYS A 27 8.13 6.46 4.50
C LYS A 27 8.54 7.73 5.27
N GLY A 28 8.16 8.91 4.78
CA GLY A 28 8.48 10.18 5.44
C GLY A 28 9.90 10.69 5.19
N LEU A 29 10.74 9.92 4.47
CA LEU A 29 12.16 10.20 4.32
C LEU A 29 12.56 10.39 2.86
N THR A 30 13.17 11.53 2.57
CA THR A 30 13.89 11.78 1.32
C THR A 30 15.35 11.38 1.49
N THR A 31 15.77 10.38 0.71
CA THR A 31 17.16 9.92 0.65
C THR A 31 17.79 10.41 -0.63
N VAL A 32 18.91 11.13 -0.49
CA VAL A 32 19.70 11.63 -1.60
C VAL A 32 21.06 10.94 -1.58
N THR A 33 21.45 10.36 -2.71
CA THR A 33 22.74 9.71 -2.89
C THR A 33 23.53 10.39 -4.00
N PHE A 34 24.76 10.79 -3.69
CA PHE A 34 25.76 11.18 -4.67
C PHE A 34 26.82 10.08 -4.77
N ASN A 35 27.05 9.55 -5.98
CA ASN A 35 28.14 8.62 -6.25
C ASN A 35 29.34 9.39 -6.80
N VAL A 36 30.40 9.47 -6.01
CA VAL A 36 31.66 10.14 -6.36
C VAL A 36 32.79 9.11 -6.50
N PRO A 37 33.94 9.44 -7.13
CA PRO A 37 35.02 8.47 -7.36
C PRO A 37 35.58 7.86 -6.06
N GLU A 38 35.51 8.63 -4.97
CA GLU A 38 35.94 8.25 -3.64
C GLU A 38 34.95 7.32 -2.92
N GLY A 39 33.67 7.33 -3.26
CA GLY A 39 32.64 6.54 -2.58
C GLY A 39 31.24 7.11 -2.74
N LYS A 40 30.42 6.91 -1.71
CA LYS A 40 29.01 7.31 -1.70
C LYS A 40 28.76 8.34 -0.59
N ILE A 41 28.02 9.40 -0.91
CA ILE A 41 27.56 10.38 0.08
C ILE A 41 26.03 10.29 0.14
N THR A 42 25.50 10.03 1.32
CA THR A 42 24.06 9.85 1.57
C THR A 42 23.54 10.94 2.50
N ILE A 43 22.47 11.60 2.10
CA ILE A 43 21.77 12.61 2.89
C ILE A 43 20.34 12.13 3.11
N TYR A 44 19.92 12.19 4.37
CA TYR A 44 18.56 11.90 4.82
C TYR A 44 17.89 13.21 5.23
N LEU A 45 16.77 13.54 4.60
CA LEU A 45 15.95 14.71 4.89
C LEU A 45 14.50 14.25 5.12
N PRO A 46 13.68 14.98 5.89
CA PRO A 46 12.25 14.71 5.91
C PRO A 46 11.67 14.96 4.52
N ASP A 47 10.61 14.26 4.13
CA ASP A 47 9.85 14.58 2.91
C ASP A 47 8.90 15.77 3.10
N ASP A 48 8.60 16.12 4.36
CA ASP A 48 7.77 17.25 4.76
C ASP A 48 8.61 18.51 5.06
N ILE A 49 9.23 19.04 4.00
CA ILE A 49 9.97 20.31 4.07
C ILE A 49 9.04 21.45 3.67
N ARG A 50 8.93 22.48 4.53
CA ARG A 50 8.14 23.67 4.23
C ARG A 50 8.89 24.97 4.47
N SER A 51 8.45 26.00 3.76
CA SER A 51 8.90 27.38 3.94
C SER A 51 8.80 27.84 5.40
N GLY A 52 9.88 28.35 5.97
CA GLY A 52 9.94 28.85 7.35
C GLY A 52 10.23 27.80 8.43
N ASP A 53 10.26 26.52 8.08
CA ASP A 53 10.56 25.47 9.06
C ASP A 53 12.03 25.47 9.49
N ILE A 54 12.27 25.01 10.70
CA ILE A 54 13.54 24.39 11.08
C ILE A 54 13.37 22.89 10.82
N ILE A 55 14.34 22.28 10.16
CA ILE A 55 14.37 20.83 9.94
C ILE A 55 15.74 20.28 10.33
N SER A 56 15.80 18.98 10.57
CA SER A 56 17.05 18.25 10.76
C SER A 56 17.15 17.10 9.78
N GLY A 57 18.37 16.81 9.35
CA GLY A 57 18.70 15.67 8.52
C GLY A 57 20.02 15.03 8.94
N THR A 58 20.37 13.92 8.31
CA THR A 58 21.62 13.20 8.57
C THR A 58 22.45 13.11 7.31
N VAL A 59 23.74 13.43 7.40
CA VAL A 59 24.72 13.25 6.32
C VAL A 59 25.68 12.14 6.71
N SER A 60 26.02 11.27 5.77
CA SER A 60 27.02 10.21 5.96
C SER A 60 27.75 9.90 4.66
N ALA A 61 28.98 9.42 4.78
CA ALA A 61 29.80 9.05 3.64
C ALA A 61 30.40 7.65 3.81
N GLU A 62 30.24 6.83 2.78
CA GLU A 62 30.75 5.47 2.70
C GLU A 62 31.95 5.44 1.72
N PRO A 63 33.19 5.40 2.23
CA PRO A 63 34.37 5.33 1.39
C PRO A 63 34.46 4.00 0.63
N GLY A 64 34.73 4.07 -0.68
CA GLY A 64 35.04 2.89 -1.47
C GLY A 64 36.47 2.39 -1.23
N GLY A 65 36.80 1.19 -1.70
CA GLY A 65 38.16 0.65 -1.65
C GLY A 65 38.18 -0.87 -1.50
N LYS A 66 39.24 -1.52 -1.95
CA LYS A 66 39.41 -2.98 -1.83
C LYS A 66 40.12 -3.40 -0.54
N ASN A 67 40.75 -2.46 0.15
CA ASN A 67 41.50 -2.70 1.39
C ASN A 67 41.45 -1.47 2.30
N ALA A 68 41.79 -1.68 3.58
CA ALA A 68 41.69 -0.66 4.62
C ALA A 68 42.45 0.65 4.27
N LYS A 69 43.64 0.56 3.66
CA LYS A 69 44.43 1.74 3.27
C LYS A 69 43.74 2.56 2.18
N GLN A 70 43.12 1.90 1.20
CA GLN A 70 42.34 2.57 0.16
C GLN A 70 41.07 3.21 0.73
N VAL A 71 40.36 2.49 1.60
CA VAL A 71 39.16 2.96 2.29
C VAL A 71 39.46 4.20 3.11
N GLN A 72 40.55 4.19 3.89
CA GLN A 72 40.99 5.35 4.67
C GLN A 72 41.33 6.55 3.77
N LYS A 73 42.19 6.35 2.75
CA LYS A 73 42.58 7.44 1.83
C LYS A 73 41.38 8.07 1.11
N LYS A 74 40.39 7.25 0.75
CA LYS A 74 39.16 7.73 0.12
C LYS A 74 38.23 8.41 1.14
N GLY A 75 38.19 7.91 2.37
CA GLY A 75 37.50 8.56 3.49
C GLY A 75 38.01 9.97 3.74
N ASP A 76 39.33 10.15 3.81
CA ASP A 76 39.99 11.46 4.00
C ASP A 76 39.73 12.46 2.86
N LYS A 77 39.36 11.95 1.68
CA LYS A 77 38.95 12.79 0.54
C LYS A 77 37.46 13.12 0.57
N LEU A 78 36.61 12.17 0.96
CA LEU A 78 35.16 12.39 1.09
C LEU A 78 34.84 13.49 2.10
N THR A 79 35.61 13.58 3.19
CA THR A 79 35.42 14.61 4.21
C THR A 79 35.75 16.03 3.74
N ARG A 80 36.31 16.19 2.53
CA ARG A 80 36.59 17.50 1.92
C ARG A 80 35.46 18.02 1.06
N TYR A 81 34.41 17.22 0.83
CA TYR A 81 33.19 17.68 0.21
C TYR A 81 32.32 18.44 1.20
N PHE A 82 31.49 19.33 0.67
CA PHE A 82 30.48 20.06 1.42
C PHE A 82 29.11 19.85 0.79
N ILE A 83 28.10 19.76 1.64
CA ILE A 83 26.70 19.87 1.24
C ILE A 83 26.30 21.32 1.44
N ASP A 84 25.89 22.00 0.38
CA ASP A 84 25.26 23.32 0.45
C ASP A 84 23.76 23.14 0.25
N PHE A 85 23.00 23.40 1.31
CA PHE A 85 21.55 23.34 1.30
C PHE A 85 20.98 24.61 1.89
N ASN A 86 20.15 25.29 1.10
CA ASN A 86 19.57 26.59 1.46
C ASN A 86 20.63 27.63 1.91
N GLY A 87 21.80 27.63 1.27
CA GLY A 87 22.91 28.55 1.56
C GLY A 87 23.77 28.16 2.77
N GLN A 88 23.44 27.05 3.45
CA GLN A 88 24.22 26.54 4.57
C GLN A 88 25.16 25.44 4.09
N LYS A 89 26.47 25.67 4.23
CA LYS A 89 27.53 24.71 3.88
C LYS A 89 27.89 23.81 5.05
N ILE A 90 27.85 22.51 4.83
CA ILE A 90 28.05 21.48 5.85
C ILE A 90 29.12 20.52 5.39
N PRO A 91 30.18 20.29 6.19
CA PRO A 91 31.20 19.32 5.85
C PRO A 91 30.63 17.90 5.90
N VAL A 92 30.95 17.12 4.87
CA VAL A 92 30.65 15.68 4.83
C VAL A 92 31.49 14.95 5.86
N ALA A 93 30.89 13.98 6.55
CA ALA A 93 31.58 13.13 7.53
C ALA A 93 31.39 11.65 7.18
N THR A 94 32.39 10.83 7.49
CA THR A 94 32.31 9.36 7.33
C THR A 94 31.39 8.73 8.37
N ALA A 95 31.35 9.28 9.60
CA ALA A 95 30.33 8.97 10.58
C ALA A 95 29.02 9.70 10.25
N LYS A 96 27.88 9.10 10.62
CA LYS A 96 26.57 9.78 10.55
C LYS A 96 26.62 11.05 11.38
N LYS A 97 26.32 12.18 10.76
CA LYS A 97 26.27 13.49 11.40
C LYS A 97 24.89 14.11 11.20
N THR A 98 24.23 14.41 12.30
CA THR A 98 22.97 15.17 12.31
C THR A 98 23.26 16.64 12.04
N VAL A 99 22.41 17.27 11.23
CA VAL A 99 22.54 18.68 10.86
C VAL A 99 21.18 19.34 10.80
N GLN A 100 21.11 20.56 11.31
CA GLN A 100 19.92 21.41 11.28
C GLN A 100 19.98 22.40 10.13
N TYR A 101 18.83 22.68 9.54
CA TYR A 101 18.61 23.64 8.47
C TYR A 101 17.43 24.53 8.81
N GLN A 102 17.59 25.83 8.61
CA GLN A 102 16.48 26.77 8.61
C GLN A 102 16.04 27.02 7.17
N ILE A 103 14.77 26.81 6.86
CA ILE A 103 14.21 27.00 5.52
C ILE A 103 13.74 28.45 5.38
N ILE A 104 14.60 29.30 4.85
CA ILE A 104 14.40 30.77 4.82
C ILE A 104 13.49 31.21 3.66
N THR A 105 13.30 30.37 2.64
CA THR A 105 12.47 30.72 1.48
C THR A 105 10.97 30.71 1.80
N THR A 106 10.24 31.70 1.30
CA THR A 106 8.76 31.83 1.46
C THR A 106 7.98 31.44 0.21
N SER A 107 8.65 31.18 -0.92
CA SER A 107 8.00 31.02 -2.22
C SER A 107 8.58 29.94 -3.13
N ALA A 108 9.73 29.35 -2.80
CA ALA A 108 10.31 28.31 -3.64
C ALA A 108 9.56 26.98 -3.45
N SER A 109 9.15 26.37 -4.57
CA SER A 109 8.59 25.01 -4.61
C SER A 109 9.67 23.92 -4.56
N GLN A 110 10.93 24.31 -4.78
CA GLN A 110 12.09 23.44 -4.80
C GLN A 110 13.30 24.14 -4.18
N LEU A 111 14.12 23.39 -3.47
CA LEU A 111 15.33 23.84 -2.80
C LEU A 111 16.54 23.11 -3.40
N PRO A 112 17.55 23.82 -3.94
CA PRO A 112 18.73 23.16 -4.46
C PRO A 112 19.55 22.58 -3.31
N LEU A 113 19.84 21.28 -3.39
CA LEU A 113 20.81 20.56 -2.59
C LEU A 113 22.06 20.35 -3.46
N VAL A 114 23.13 21.05 -3.12
CA VAL A 114 24.34 21.13 -3.93
C VAL A 114 25.48 20.38 -3.25
N LEU A 115 26.09 19.45 -3.97
CA LEU A 115 27.37 18.88 -3.57
C LEU A 115 28.48 19.80 -4.08
N VAL A 116 29.34 20.26 -3.18
CA VAL A 116 30.47 21.14 -3.47
C VAL A 116 31.77 20.38 -3.17
N ASN A 117 32.74 20.45 -4.07
CA ASN A 117 34.03 19.78 -3.90
C ASN A 117 35.02 20.64 -3.08
N GLU A 118 36.24 20.10 -2.85
CA GLU A 118 37.28 20.76 -2.06
C GLU A 118 37.75 22.11 -2.63
N MET A 119 37.54 22.35 -3.93
CA MET A 119 37.88 23.61 -4.60
C MET A 119 36.77 24.66 -4.50
N GLY A 120 35.63 24.32 -3.86
CA GLY A 120 34.45 25.19 -3.80
C GLY A 120 33.57 25.14 -5.05
N ASN A 121 33.87 24.26 -6.00
CA ASN A 121 33.09 24.11 -7.24
C ASN A 121 31.90 23.16 -7.03
N THR A 122 30.79 23.46 -7.69
CA THR A 122 29.63 22.58 -7.76
C THR A 122 29.99 21.26 -8.46
N ALA A 123 29.87 20.17 -7.73
CA ALA A 123 30.05 18.80 -8.21
C ALA A 123 28.73 18.22 -8.73
N ALA A 124 27.62 18.46 -8.04
CA ALA A 124 26.29 17.97 -8.39
C ALA A 124 25.19 18.84 -7.77
N VAL A 125 23.99 18.83 -8.35
CA VAL A 125 22.82 19.57 -7.86
C VAL A 125 21.57 18.69 -7.98
N ILE A 126 20.77 18.67 -6.92
CA ILE A 126 19.46 18.02 -6.88
C ILE A 126 18.44 18.97 -6.29
N ASP A 127 17.28 19.07 -6.91
CA ASP A 127 16.18 19.87 -6.38
C ASP A 127 15.32 19.05 -5.40
N ILE A 128 15.20 19.56 -4.18
CA ILE A 128 14.40 18.96 -3.11
C ILE A 128 13.04 19.66 -3.07
N PRO A 129 11.92 18.92 -3.15
CA PRO A 129 10.59 19.51 -3.02
C PRO A 129 10.43 20.31 -1.72
N CYS A 130 9.85 21.50 -1.81
CA CYS A 130 9.53 22.36 -0.68
C CYS A 130 8.09 22.85 -0.83
N THR A 131 7.28 22.70 0.20
CA THR A 131 5.88 23.14 0.18
C THR A 131 5.70 24.44 0.95
N LYS A 132 4.65 25.20 0.65
CA LYS A 132 4.32 26.38 1.46
C LYS A 132 3.79 25.93 2.81
N ASN A 133 4.26 26.59 3.86
CA ASN A 133 3.74 26.33 5.20
C ASN A 133 2.37 27.01 5.37
N THR A 134 1.32 26.21 5.44
CA THR A 134 -0.07 26.65 5.63
C THR A 134 -0.65 26.21 6.98
N GLN A 135 0.12 25.50 7.81
CA GLN A 135 -0.36 24.88 9.04
C GLN A 135 0.29 25.53 10.27
N SER A 136 -0.52 25.87 11.25
CA SER A 136 -0.03 26.21 12.59
C SER A 136 0.57 24.96 13.24
N ILE A 137 1.78 25.08 13.76
CA ILE A 137 2.46 24.02 14.50
C ILE A 137 1.87 23.96 15.90
N SER A 138 1.32 22.81 16.29
CA SER A 138 0.86 22.54 17.67
C SER A 138 2.06 22.50 18.64
N PRO A 139 1.85 22.65 19.96
CA PRO A 139 2.94 22.56 20.94
C PRO A 139 3.74 21.27 20.81
N ALA A 140 5.06 21.33 20.98
CA ALA A 140 5.95 20.18 20.86
C ALA A 140 5.49 18.99 21.73
N GLY A 141 5.43 17.80 21.14
CA GLY A 141 4.94 16.57 21.75
C GLY A 141 3.42 16.37 21.71
N ALA A 142 2.62 17.33 21.22
CA ALA A 142 1.19 17.13 21.01
C ALA A 142 0.90 16.25 19.78
N ASP A 143 -0.15 15.42 19.86
CA ASP A 143 -0.67 14.59 18.77
C ASP A 143 0.33 13.59 18.14
N CYS A 144 1.24 13.07 18.97
CA CYS A 144 2.16 12.02 18.54
C CYS A 144 1.42 10.71 18.18
N LYS A 145 1.68 10.21 16.98
CA LYS A 145 1.10 9.00 16.40
C LYS A 145 2.23 8.06 15.98
N ILE A 146 2.44 7.03 16.79
CA ILE A 146 3.39 5.97 16.50
C ILE A 146 2.65 4.87 15.72
N PRO A 147 3.16 4.41 14.57
CA PRO A 147 2.57 3.27 13.87
C PRO A 147 2.64 2.00 14.72
N THR A 148 1.63 1.13 14.66
CA THR A 148 1.61 -0.12 15.43
C THR A 148 2.55 -1.19 14.87
N HIS A 149 2.98 -1.05 13.62
CA HIS A 149 3.89 -1.96 12.94
C HIS A 149 4.97 -1.18 12.22
N ALA A 150 6.19 -1.73 12.17
CA ALA A 150 7.31 -1.12 11.49
C ALA A 150 8.16 -2.17 10.79
N LEU A 151 8.61 -1.89 9.57
CA LEU A 151 9.56 -2.76 8.87
C LEU A 151 10.93 -2.64 9.53
N THR A 152 11.55 -3.77 9.90
CA THR A 152 12.88 -3.77 10.50
C THR A 152 13.92 -3.23 9.54
N ALA A 153 14.95 -2.58 10.09
CA ALA A 153 15.98 -1.87 9.32
C ALA A 153 15.47 -0.76 8.37
N ALA A 154 14.18 -0.39 8.42
CA ALA A 154 13.62 0.69 7.62
C ALA A 154 13.42 1.99 8.43
N PRO A 155 13.32 3.14 7.75
CA PRO A 155 12.81 4.37 8.36
C PRO A 155 11.37 4.18 8.86
N LEU A 156 11.10 4.67 10.07
CA LEU A 156 9.78 4.73 10.68
C LEU A 156 9.42 6.20 10.95
N PRO A 157 8.47 6.79 10.21
CA PRO A 157 7.97 8.13 10.50
C PRO A 157 7.03 8.10 11.70
N ILE A 158 7.29 8.95 12.67
CA ILE A 158 6.41 9.21 13.81
C ILE A 158 5.81 10.60 13.59
N LYS A 159 4.52 10.66 13.31
CA LYS A 159 3.80 11.91 13.07
C LYS A 159 3.49 12.57 14.40
N GLY A 160 3.56 13.89 14.48
CA GLY A 160 3.31 14.62 15.71
C GLY A 160 3.97 15.99 15.69
N SER A 161 3.84 16.75 16.76
CA SER A 161 4.45 18.08 16.85
C SER A 161 5.90 18.00 17.33
N PHE A 162 6.84 18.46 16.53
CA PHE A 162 8.27 18.53 16.85
C PHE A 162 8.79 19.96 16.62
N ASP A 163 10.01 20.27 17.05
CA ASP A 163 10.62 21.58 16.80
C ASP A 163 11.55 21.58 15.57
N GLY A 164 11.75 20.41 14.95
CA GLY A 164 12.62 20.23 13.78
C GLY A 164 14.10 20.07 14.14
N ASN A 165 14.44 19.96 15.43
CA ASN A 165 15.79 19.80 15.93
C ASN A 165 16.02 18.40 16.50
N SER A 166 16.39 17.45 15.64
CA SER A 166 16.59 16.06 16.08
C SER A 166 17.77 15.83 17.05
N SER A 167 18.54 16.86 17.43
CA SER A 167 19.59 16.75 18.45
C SER A 167 19.07 16.76 19.89
N ASN A 168 17.81 17.19 20.08
CA ASN A 168 17.16 17.23 21.38
C ASN A 168 16.05 16.17 21.53
N THR A 169 15.67 15.52 20.44
CA THR A 169 14.72 14.41 20.38
C THR A 169 15.39 13.10 20.76
N ASN A 170 14.82 12.40 21.75
CA ASN A 170 15.32 11.10 22.19
C ASN A 170 14.31 10.02 21.86
N CYS A 171 14.76 8.92 21.26
CA CYS A 171 13.90 7.78 20.98
C CYS A 171 14.55 6.47 21.45
N THR A 172 13.75 5.57 22.02
CA THR A 172 14.15 4.22 22.39
C THR A 172 13.15 3.20 21.84
N ILE A 173 13.66 2.04 21.45
CA ILE A 173 12.88 0.87 21.01
C ILE A 173 13.38 -0.33 21.81
N GLY A 174 12.50 -0.97 22.59
CA GLY A 174 12.90 -2.11 23.42
C GLY A 174 14.01 -1.74 24.43
N ASN A 175 13.97 -0.52 24.97
CA ASN A 175 14.98 0.08 25.85
C ASN A 175 16.35 0.32 25.20
N GLN A 176 16.51 0.14 23.89
CA GLN A 176 17.72 0.50 23.17
C GLN A 176 17.55 1.86 22.47
N PRO A 177 18.57 2.73 22.47
CA PRO A 177 18.51 3.98 21.72
C PRO A 177 18.26 3.76 20.23
N ALA A 178 17.29 4.47 19.67
CA ALA A 178 17.00 4.50 18.24
C ALA A 178 17.57 5.79 17.63
N THR A 179 18.16 5.68 16.44
CA THR A 179 18.73 6.85 15.74
C THR A 179 17.61 7.65 15.06
N VAL A 180 17.52 8.95 15.33
CA VAL A 180 16.70 9.87 14.54
C VAL A 180 17.46 10.21 13.25
N LEU A 181 16.87 9.88 12.11
CA LEU A 181 17.46 10.09 10.78
C LEU A 181 17.21 11.52 10.27
N ALA A 182 15.99 12.02 10.49
CA ALA A 182 15.54 13.32 10.04
C ALA A 182 14.34 13.79 10.86
N GLU A 183 14.10 15.09 10.88
CA GLU A 183 12.97 15.68 11.59
C GLU A 183 12.47 16.95 10.93
N SER A 184 11.16 17.16 11.00
CA SER A 184 10.45 18.39 10.65
C SER A 184 9.47 18.71 11.77
N PRO A 185 8.87 19.90 11.82
CA PRO A 185 7.93 20.23 12.89
C PRO A 185 6.68 19.35 13.00
N ARG A 186 6.41 18.48 12.01
CA ARG A 186 5.19 17.61 11.96
C ARG A 186 5.50 16.12 11.98
N GLN A 187 6.78 15.73 11.94
CA GLN A 187 7.20 14.33 12.07
C GLN A 187 8.67 14.20 12.43
N SER A 188 9.00 13.15 13.18
CA SER A 188 10.35 12.67 13.42
C SER A 188 10.50 11.30 12.77
N ILE A 189 11.55 11.11 11.96
CA ILE A 189 11.82 9.86 11.26
C ILE A 189 12.98 9.16 11.93
N ILE A 190 12.73 7.97 12.48
CA ILE A 190 13.76 7.17 13.14
C ILE A 190 14.18 5.97 12.30
N GLN A 191 15.36 5.44 12.56
CA GLN A 191 15.81 4.14 12.07
C GLN A 191 15.24 3.05 12.97
N PHE A 192 14.32 2.22 12.46
CA PHE A 192 13.88 1.05 13.20
C PHE A 192 15.02 0.00 13.22
N PRO A 193 15.38 -0.59 14.37
CA PRO A 193 16.49 -1.54 14.44
C PRO A 193 16.21 -2.81 13.65
N GLU A 194 17.26 -3.39 13.07
CA GLU A 194 17.17 -4.62 12.27
C GLU A 194 16.71 -5.84 13.08
N ASN A 195 17.17 -5.93 14.34
CA ASN A 195 16.94 -7.10 15.21
C ASN A 195 15.74 -6.95 16.15
N SER A 196 14.96 -5.87 16.01
CA SER A 196 13.82 -5.55 16.89
C SER A 196 12.53 -6.22 16.40
N MET A 197 12.48 -7.55 16.41
CA MET A 197 11.29 -8.32 15.98
C MET A 197 10.19 -8.35 17.05
N GLY A 198 8.95 -8.55 16.62
CA GLY A 198 7.80 -8.72 17.51
C GLY A 198 7.48 -7.44 18.28
N ASN A 199 6.73 -7.57 19.38
CA ASN A 199 6.22 -6.41 20.10
C ASN A 199 7.32 -5.70 20.90
N GLN A 200 7.59 -4.44 20.57
CA GLN A 200 8.60 -3.59 21.20
C GLN A 200 7.94 -2.34 21.79
N ASN A 201 8.39 -1.90 22.97
CA ASN A 201 7.98 -0.61 23.49
C ASN A 201 8.79 0.49 22.81
N LEU A 202 8.13 1.36 22.05
CA LEU A 202 8.73 2.56 21.46
C LEU A 202 8.38 3.76 22.34
N GLN A 203 9.39 4.49 22.77
CA GLN A 203 9.24 5.77 23.44
C GLN A 203 9.99 6.84 22.67
N ILE A 204 9.31 7.94 22.34
CA ILE A 204 9.93 9.14 21.78
C ILE A 204 9.60 10.35 22.65
N ARG A 205 10.60 11.19 22.87
CA ARG A 205 10.47 12.39 23.71
C ARG A 205 11.18 13.56 23.06
N GLU A 206 10.39 14.58 22.78
CA GLU A 206 10.85 15.90 22.36
C GLU A 206 11.21 16.77 23.57
N LYS A 207 12.15 17.71 23.42
CA LYS A 207 12.56 18.58 24.52
C LYS A 207 11.41 19.48 24.96
N GLY A 208 11.07 19.42 26.25
CA GLY A 208 9.94 20.17 26.81
C GLY A 208 8.57 19.54 26.54
N GLY A 209 8.50 18.47 25.73
CA GLY A 209 7.28 17.69 25.50
C GLY A 209 7.10 16.53 26.48
N GLN A 210 5.87 15.98 26.51
CA GLN A 210 5.58 14.72 27.18
C GLN A 210 6.09 13.53 26.34
N PRO A 211 6.54 12.44 26.98
CA PRO A 211 6.95 11.25 26.26
C PRO A 211 5.73 10.61 25.57
N CYS A 212 5.88 10.32 24.29
CA CYS A 212 4.94 9.53 23.51
C CYS A 212 5.39 8.07 23.53
N THR A 213 4.52 7.16 23.96
CA THR A 213 4.87 5.76 24.17
C THR A 213 3.84 4.87 23.51
N GLN A 214 4.28 3.88 22.74
CA GLN A 214 3.40 2.91 22.12
C GLN A 214 4.12 1.58 21.86
N ALA A 215 3.36 0.50 21.95
CA ALA A 215 3.80 -0.82 21.51
C ALA A 215 3.83 -0.89 19.97
N VAL A 216 4.95 -1.33 19.41
CA VAL A 216 5.20 -1.43 17.96
C VAL A 216 5.70 -2.83 17.63
N SER A 217 5.02 -3.51 16.72
CA SER A 217 5.44 -4.82 16.20
C SER A 217 6.48 -4.64 15.09
N GLY A 218 7.69 -5.17 15.30
CA GLY A 218 8.70 -5.26 14.26
C GLY A 218 8.35 -6.34 13.24
N VAL A 219 8.20 -5.93 11.98
CA VAL A 219 7.92 -6.75 10.80
C VAL A 219 9.22 -6.96 10.04
N GLN A 220 9.61 -8.21 9.79
CA GLN A 220 10.78 -8.53 9.00
C GLN A 220 10.35 -9.00 7.61
N MET A 221 11.01 -8.51 6.56
CA MET A 221 10.82 -8.98 5.19
C MET A 221 12.13 -9.57 4.66
N GLU A 222 12.10 -10.85 4.34
CA GLU A 222 13.20 -11.59 3.76
C GLU A 222 12.88 -11.89 2.29
N LEU A 223 13.81 -11.53 1.42
CA LEU A 223 13.75 -11.82 -0.01
C LEU A 223 14.85 -12.82 -0.34
N SER A 224 14.50 -13.90 -1.02
CA SER A 224 15.48 -14.86 -1.55
C SER A 224 15.14 -15.21 -2.99
N THR A 225 16.17 -15.52 -3.77
CA THR A 225 16.03 -15.90 -5.17
C THR A 225 17.05 -16.96 -5.51
N GLY A 226 16.84 -17.67 -6.62
CA GLY A 226 17.85 -18.55 -7.20
C GLY A 226 18.96 -17.73 -7.87
N LYS A 227 19.18 -17.95 -9.17
CA LYS A 227 20.18 -17.20 -9.93
C LYS A 227 19.64 -15.82 -10.32
N LEU A 228 20.50 -14.81 -10.22
CA LEU A 228 20.22 -13.43 -10.67
C LEU A 228 20.63 -13.17 -12.13
N ASN A 229 21.49 -14.03 -12.69
CA ASN A 229 21.90 -14.02 -14.08
C ASN A 229 21.38 -15.28 -14.74
N LEU A 230 20.55 -15.12 -15.77
CA LEU A 230 19.85 -16.23 -16.39
C LEU A 230 20.21 -16.32 -17.87
N VAL A 231 20.27 -17.55 -18.40
CA VAL A 231 20.25 -17.78 -19.85
C VAL A 231 18.81 -17.82 -20.36
N LYS A 232 18.59 -17.59 -21.66
CA LYS A 232 17.24 -17.55 -22.23
C LYS A 232 16.53 -18.90 -22.00
N GLY A 233 15.30 -18.85 -21.49
CA GLY A 233 14.49 -20.01 -21.14
C GLY A 233 14.77 -20.59 -19.74
N GLU A 234 15.82 -20.13 -19.05
CA GLU A 234 16.10 -20.55 -17.68
C GLU A 234 15.04 -20.03 -16.71
N LYS A 235 14.71 -20.84 -15.70
CA LYS A 235 13.77 -20.48 -14.65
C LYS A 235 14.51 -20.22 -13.34
N THR A 236 14.01 -19.28 -12.57
CA THR A 236 14.38 -19.01 -11.18
C THR A 236 13.12 -18.68 -10.40
N TYR A 237 13.26 -18.36 -9.13
CA TYR A 237 12.15 -17.94 -8.28
C TYR A 237 12.49 -16.68 -7.51
N LEU A 238 11.46 -15.98 -7.05
CA LEU A 238 11.54 -14.98 -6.00
C LEU A 238 10.67 -15.47 -4.84
N LYS A 239 11.29 -15.71 -3.69
CA LYS A 239 10.60 -16.10 -2.46
C LYS A 239 10.57 -14.90 -1.51
N VAL A 240 9.36 -14.49 -1.16
CA VAL A 240 9.08 -13.43 -0.19
C VAL A 240 8.58 -14.09 1.08
N ARG A 241 9.26 -13.82 2.20
CA ARG A 241 8.85 -14.25 3.53
C ARG A 241 8.76 -13.02 4.44
N ILE A 242 7.60 -12.82 5.05
CA ILE A 242 7.33 -11.71 5.95
C ILE A 242 6.90 -12.29 7.30
N THR A 243 7.51 -11.83 8.38
CA THR A 243 7.17 -12.22 9.75
C THR A 243 6.82 -11.00 10.58
N GLY A 244 6.08 -11.18 11.68
CA GLY A 244 5.69 -10.07 12.57
C GLY A 244 4.36 -9.41 12.22
N LEU A 245 3.54 -10.03 11.36
CA LEU A 245 2.25 -9.49 10.87
C LEU A 245 1.05 -9.80 11.80
N GLN A 246 1.29 -10.34 12.99
CA GLN A 246 0.21 -10.63 13.94
C GLN A 246 -0.43 -9.32 14.44
N ASN A 247 -1.75 -9.32 14.60
CA ASN A 247 -2.53 -8.17 15.11
C ASN A 247 -2.39 -6.88 14.26
N LEU A 248 -2.25 -7.02 12.93
CA LEU A 248 -2.32 -5.88 12.03
C LEU A 248 -3.62 -5.07 12.29
N PRO A 249 -3.54 -3.73 12.42
CA PRO A 249 -4.72 -2.90 12.69
C PRO A 249 -5.64 -2.77 11.48
N ASP A 250 -5.09 -2.95 10.27
CA ASP A 250 -5.77 -2.87 8.99
C ASP A 250 -4.95 -3.66 7.96
N THR A 251 -5.38 -3.66 6.73
CA THR A 251 -4.78 -4.34 5.60
C THR A 251 -3.41 -3.76 5.26
N ALA A 252 -2.39 -4.63 5.16
CA ALA A 252 -1.09 -4.28 4.60
C ALA A 252 -1.04 -4.59 3.10
N ARG A 253 -0.14 -3.93 2.37
CA ARG A 253 -0.02 -4.05 0.92
C ARG A 253 1.41 -4.41 0.52
N LEU A 254 1.55 -5.50 -0.22
CA LEU A 254 2.82 -5.96 -0.79
C LEU A 254 2.80 -5.75 -2.31
N ASP A 255 3.62 -4.83 -2.79
CA ASP A 255 3.79 -4.56 -4.22
C ASP A 255 5.03 -5.28 -4.76
N LEU A 256 4.88 -5.98 -5.87
CA LEU A 256 5.99 -6.56 -6.61
C LEU A 256 5.99 -6.03 -8.05
N PHE A 257 7.15 -5.59 -8.52
CA PHE A 257 7.31 -5.02 -9.86
C PHE A 257 8.62 -5.47 -10.51
N ASN A 258 8.52 -6.16 -11.65
CA ASN A 258 9.66 -6.52 -12.48
C ASN A 258 10.16 -5.27 -13.23
N VAL A 259 11.34 -4.79 -12.84
CA VAL A 259 11.99 -3.60 -13.42
C VAL A 259 12.63 -3.92 -14.77
N THR A 260 12.83 -5.20 -15.07
CA THR A 260 13.51 -5.71 -16.27
C THR A 260 12.62 -6.66 -17.08
N PRO A 261 11.42 -6.23 -17.52
CA PRO A 261 10.46 -7.10 -18.23
C PRO A 261 10.98 -7.58 -19.60
N PHE A 262 12.05 -6.96 -20.11
CA PHE A 262 12.73 -7.37 -21.33
C PHE A 262 13.79 -8.47 -21.13
N VAL A 263 14.11 -8.83 -19.87
CA VAL A 263 15.05 -9.91 -19.53
C VAL A 263 14.30 -11.13 -19.02
N VAL A 264 13.34 -10.90 -18.12
CA VAL A 264 12.55 -11.96 -17.47
C VAL A 264 11.07 -11.60 -17.47
N THR A 265 10.22 -12.61 -17.35
CA THR A 265 8.80 -12.47 -17.02
C THR A 265 8.52 -13.12 -15.67
N MET A 266 7.74 -12.48 -14.81
CA MET A 266 7.30 -13.00 -13.52
C MET A 266 5.86 -13.55 -13.62
N GLN A 267 5.58 -14.65 -12.92
CA GLN A 267 4.25 -15.25 -12.85
C GLN A 267 3.57 -14.96 -11.50
N PRO A 268 2.25 -14.70 -11.47
CA PRO A 268 1.32 -14.62 -12.62
C PRO A 268 1.42 -13.34 -13.46
N ALA A 269 2.11 -12.31 -13.00
CA ALA A 269 2.25 -11.03 -13.71
C ALA A 269 3.56 -10.33 -13.35
N ASP A 270 4.06 -9.48 -14.27
CA ASP A 270 5.25 -8.63 -14.05
C ASP A 270 5.02 -7.49 -13.06
N GLN A 271 3.75 -7.19 -12.75
CA GLN A 271 3.35 -6.28 -11.69
C GLN A 271 2.20 -6.92 -10.93
N MET A 272 2.30 -6.93 -9.60
CA MET A 272 1.23 -7.44 -8.75
C MET A 272 1.17 -6.69 -7.43
N VAL A 273 -0.04 -6.65 -6.89
CA VAL A 273 -0.35 -6.11 -5.57
C VAL A 273 -1.00 -7.23 -4.78
N ILE A 274 -0.42 -7.56 -3.63
CA ILE A 274 -0.94 -8.58 -2.72
C ILE A 274 -1.43 -7.88 -1.46
N THR A 275 -2.70 -8.11 -1.16
CA THR A 275 -3.39 -7.57 0.00
C THR A 275 -3.25 -8.55 1.18
N LEU A 276 -2.67 -8.08 2.28
CA LEU A 276 -2.45 -8.85 3.50
C LEU A 276 -3.49 -8.43 4.55
N VAL A 277 -4.61 -9.17 4.61
CA VAL A 277 -5.75 -8.88 5.48
C VAL A 277 -5.48 -9.37 6.91
N PRO A 278 -5.77 -8.59 7.97
CA PRO A 278 -5.49 -8.95 9.37
C PRO A 278 -5.92 -10.35 9.78
N ASP A 279 -7.17 -10.74 9.46
CA ASP A 279 -7.74 -12.03 9.87
C ASP A 279 -7.03 -13.24 9.25
N SER A 280 -6.37 -13.03 8.11
CA SER A 280 -5.59 -14.08 7.43
C SER A 280 -4.16 -14.18 7.95
N MET A 281 -3.72 -13.25 8.80
CA MET A 281 -2.35 -13.18 9.33
C MET A 281 -2.26 -13.68 10.79
N GLY A 282 -3.15 -14.60 11.20
CA GLY A 282 -3.22 -15.10 12.58
C GLY A 282 -1.91 -15.72 13.11
N THR A 283 -1.08 -16.29 12.23
CA THR A 283 0.26 -16.80 12.58
C THR A 283 1.36 -15.73 12.55
N GLY A 284 1.04 -14.53 12.04
CA GLY A 284 1.97 -13.44 11.82
C GLY A 284 2.98 -13.66 10.70
N ILE A 285 2.79 -14.70 9.86
CA ILE A 285 3.71 -15.09 8.79
C ILE A 285 3.00 -15.10 7.44
N PHE A 286 3.60 -14.41 6.47
CA PHE A 286 3.26 -14.53 5.05
C PHE A 286 4.45 -15.10 4.29
N GLU A 287 4.24 -16.12 3.48
CA GLU A 287 5.28 -16.71 2.65
C GLU A 287 4.73 -17.07 1.28
N ARG A 288 5.42 -16.60 0.22
CA ARG A 288 5.04 -16.91 -1.16
C ARG A 288 6.26 -16.97 -2.07
N SER A 289 6.22 -17.87 -3.04
CA SER A 289 7.21 -17.98 -4.12
C SER A 289 6.56 -17.58 -5.45
N PHE A 290 7.31 -16.85 -6.26
CA PHE A 290 6.94 -16.40 -7.60
C PHE A 290 7.93 -16.95 -8.62
N ASP A 291 7.41 -17.57 -9.67
CA ASP A 291 8.25 -18.10 -10.74
C ASP A 291 8.69 -16.97 -11.67
N ILE A 292 9.97 -17.02 -12.06
CA ILE A 292 10.59 -16.06 -12.98
C ILE A 292 11.21 -16.85 -14.12
N VAL A 293 10.90 -16.46 -15.36
CA VAL A 293 11.43 -17.12 -16.56
C VAL A 293 12.19 -16.10 -17.40
N SER A 294 13.43 -16.43 -17.77
CA SER A 294 14.21 -15.59 -18.67
C SER A 294 13.70 -15.69 -20.10
N ILE A 295 13.40 -14.54 -20.70
CA ILE A 295 13.09 -14.41 -22.13
C ILE A 295 14.32 -13.95 -22.93
N LYS A 296 15.33 -13.40 -22.24
CA LYS A 296 16.62 -12.99 -22.79
C LYS A 296 17.72 -13.18 -21.75
N THR A 297 18.91 -13.59 -22.21
CA THR A 297 20.07 -13.73 -21.34
C THR A 297 20.47 -12.39 -20.71
N GLY A 298 20.65 -12.37 -19.39
CA GLY A 298 21.03 -11.18 -18.65
C GLY A 298 20.71 -11.25 -17.16
N SER A 299 21.02 -10.16 -16.46
CA SER A 299 20.62 -9.93 -15.07
C SER A 299 19.22 -9.33 -15.01
N PHE A 300 18.48 -9.60 -13.94
CA PHE A 300 17.16 -9.02 -13.72
C PHE A 300 17.04 -8.34 -12.34
N THR A 301 16.04 -7.46 -12.22
CA THR A 301 15.73 -6.74 -10.99
C THR A 301 14.22 -6.76 -10.75
N VAL A 302 13.82 -7.11 -9.52
CA VAL A 302 12.44 -7.00 -9.05
C VAL A 302 12.42 -6.08 -7.83
N ASN A 303 11.54 -5.08 -7.86
CA ASN A 303 11.26 -4.24 -6.70
C ASN A 303 10.15 -4.90 -5.87
N VAL A 304 10.38 -5.01 -4.57
CA VAL A 304 9.40 -5.51 -3.61
C VAL A 304 9.22 -4.44 -2.53
N ASN A 305 7.99 -3.96 -2.35
CA ASN A 305 7.66 -2.92 -1.38
C ASN A 305 6.55 -3.40 -0.45
N LEU A 306 6.77 -3.29 0.86
CA LEU A 306 5.77 -3.57 1.88
C LEU A 306 5.32 -2.26 2.52
N ASP A 307 4.05 -1.94 2.29
CA ASP A 307 3.33 -0.85 2.94
C ASP A 307 2.51 -1.39 4.11
N LEU A 308 2.78 -0.86 5.30
CA LEU A 308 2.15 -1.27 6.55
C LEU A 308 1.12 -0.21 6.95
N PRO A 309 -0.04 -0.62 7.48
CA PRO A 309 -1.09 0.31 7.85
C PRO A 309 -0.63 1.26 8.97
N GLU A 310 -0.88 2.55 8.79
CA GLU A 310 -0.64 3.58 9.80
C GLU A 310 -1.71 3.54 10.91
N GLY A 311 -1.83 2.44 11.63
CA GLY A 311 -2.37 2.38 13.00
C GLY A 311 -3.71 3.05 13.32
N LYS A 312 -4.57 3.38 12.35
CA LYS A 312 -5.95 3.78 12.67
C LYS A 312 -6.62 2.55 13.25
N THR A 313 -7.34 2.72 14.35
CA THR A 313 -8.28 1.70 14.83
C THR A 313 -9.12 1.25 13.63
N PRO A 314 -9.26 -0.06 13.39
CA PRO A 314 -10.13 -0.53 12.31
C PRO A 314 -11.49 0.12 12.50
N VAL A 315 -12.04 0.66 11.42
CA VAL A 315 -13.38 1.30 11.40
C VAL A 315 -14.49 0.29 11.80
N PHE A 316 -14.13 -0.97 11.98
CA PHE A 316 -14.97 -2.07 12.46
C PHE A 316 -14.90 -2.33 13.98
N ALA A 317 -14.30 -1.45 14.79
CA ALA A 317 -14.37 -1.57 16.25
C ALA A 317 -15.81 -1.40 16.75
N ASP A 318 -16.49 -2.55 16.90
CA ASP A 318 -17.71 -2.88 17.63
C ASP A 318 -18.37 -1.70 18.38
N VAL A 319 -19.45 -1.15 17.81
CA VAL A 319 -20.30 -0.10 18.42
C VAL A 319 -21.17 -0.66 19.58
N ARG A 320 -20.87 -1.83 20.12
CA ARG A 320 -21.58 -2.39 21.27
C ARG A 320 -21.08 -1.79 22.58
N LYS A 321 -21.55 -0.60 22.91
CA LYS A 321 -21.80 -0.26 24.33
C LYS A 321 -23.11 -0.94 24.75
N PRO A 322 -23.14 -1.78 25.80
CA PRO A 322 -24.40 -2.29 26.32
C PRO A 322 -25.07 -1.18 27.15
N ALA A 323 -25.94 -0.40 26.51
CA ALA A 323 -26.91 0.39 27.25
C ALA A 323 -28.05 -0.54 27.66
N GLY A 324 -28.12 -0.86 28.95
CA GLY A 324 -29.17 -1.68 29.54
C GLY A 324 -30.56 -1.13 29.21
N GLY A 325 -31.28 -1.84 28.36
CA GLY A 325 -32.68 -1.56 28.06
C GLY A 325 -33.31 -2.81 27.47
N LYS A 326 -34.19 -3.46 28.22
CA LYS A 326 -35.01 -4.58 27.72
C LYS A 326 -35.85 -4.07 26.54
N ARG A 327 -35.53 -4.48 25.32
CA ARG A 327 -36.41 -4.32 24.16
C ARG A 327 -36.88 -5.69 23.70
N ASN A 328 -38.18 -5.75 23.42
CA ASN A 328 -38.88 -6.92 22.91
C ASN A 328 -38.34 -7.29 21.52
N GLU A 329 -37.41 -8.22 21.51
CA GLU A 329 -36.91 -8.90 20.33
C GLU A 329 -37.86 -10.07 20.02
N LYS A 330 -38.89 -9.80 19.21
CA LYS A 330 -39.73 -10.87 18.66
C LYS A 330 -39.96 -10.63 17.17
N VAL A 331 -39.39 -11.57 16.41
CA VAL A 331 -39.81 -12.06 15.09
C VAL A 331 -39.50 -11.14 13.90
N LEU A 332 -38.23 -11.15 13.45
CA LEU A 332 -37.86 -10.93 12.04
C LEU A 332 -36.39 -11.30 11.71
N THR A 333 -35.83 -12.31 12.37
CA THR A 333 -34.36 -12.56 12.36
C THR A 333 -33.96 -13.95 11.89
N ALA A 334 -34.85 -14.94 11.99
CA ALA A 334 -34.60 -16.30 11.51
C ALA A 334 -35.09 -16.52 10.06
N GLY A 335 -36.15 -15.80 9.63
CA GLY A 335 -36.80 -16.02 8.33
C GLY A 335 -35.96 -15.64 7.11
N THR A 336 -35.31 -14.48 7.14
CA THR A 336 -34.47 -13.93 6.06
C THR A 336 -33.22 -14.75 5.79
N ARG A 337 -32.47 -15.10 6.84
CA ARG A 337 -31.27 -15.94 6.74
C ARG A 337 -31.63 -17.33 6.18
N THR A 338 -32.68 -17.93 6.74
CA THR A 338 -33.19 -19.23 6.29
C THR A 338 -33.69 -19.15 4.84
N ALA A 339 -34.32 -18.05 4.43
CA ALA A 339 -34.79 -17.88 3.05
C ALA A 339 -33.64 -17.76 2.03
N LEU A 340 -32.55 -17.06 2.37
CA LEU A 340 -31.37 -16.95 1.51
C LEU A 340 -30.62 -18.29 1.40
N GLU A 341 -30.44 -18.99 2.53
CA GLU A 341 -29.85 -20.33 2.57
C GLU A 341 -30.69 -21.34 1.76
N ILE A 342 -32.03 -21.30 1.88
CA ILE A 342 -32.94 -22.15 1.11
C ILE A 342 -32.91 -21.82 -0.39
N ALA A 343 -32.85 -20.54 -0.78
CA ALA A 343 -32.78 -20.14 -2.19
C ALA A 343 -31.48 -20.61 -2.84
N MET A 344 -30.34 -20.36 -2.19
CA MET A 344 -29.03 -20.80 -2.69
C MET A 344 -28.92 -22.33 -2.77
N LYS A 345 -29.49 -23.06 -1.80
CA LYS A 345 -29.55 -24.53 -1.82
C LYS A 345 -30.46 -25.05 -2.93
N LYS A 346 -31.67 -24.50 -3.07
CA LYS A 346 -32.59 -24.87 -4.17
C LYS A 346 -31.97 -24.65 -5.54
N TRP A 347 -31.24 -23.56 -5.73
CA TRP A 347 -30.48 -23.31 -6.96
C TRP A 347 -29.37 -24.34 -7.18
N ALA A 348 -28.60 -24.66 -6.14
CA ALA A 348 -27.52 -25.63 -6.20
C ALA A 348 -28.00 -27.05 -6.53
N ASP A 349 -29.18 -27.43 -6.04
CA ASP A 349 -29.82 -28.73 -6.21
C ASP A 349 -30.51 -28.85 -7.58
N ALA A 350 -31.19 -27.79 -8.03
CA ALA A 350 -31.86 -27.75 -9.33
C ALA A 350 -30.90 -27.94 -10.53
N ASN A 351 -29.63 -27.59 -10.36
CA ASN A 351 -28.60 -27.75 -11.39
C ASN A 351 -27.84 -29.10 -11.32
N THR A 352 -28.13 -29.95 -10.34
CA THR A 352 -27.57 -31.31 -10.23
C THR A 352 -28.51 -32.41 -10.71
N GLU A 353 -29.82 -32.15 -10.80
CA GLU A 353 -30.83 -33.16 -11.15
C GLU A 353 -31.14 -33.29 -12.66
N GLY A 354 -30.29 -32.77 -13.55
CA GLY A 354 -30.39 -33.05 -14.99
C GLY A 354 -31.63 -32.51 -15.71
N LYS A 355 -32.35 -31.53 -15.12
CA LYS A 355 -33.59 -30.96 -15.70
C LYS A 355 -33.38 -29.77 -16.64
N ASN A 356 -32.14 -29.36 -16.91
CA ASN A 356 -31.77 -28.50 -18.04
C ASN A 356 -30.33 -28.87 -18.45
N PRO A 357 -30.10 -29.43 -19.65
CA PRO A 357 -28.76 -29.78 -20.09
C PRO A 357 -28.09 -28.51 -20.63
N ILE A 358 -27.56 -27.70 -19.74
CA ILE A 358 -26.46 -26.81 -20.10
C ILE A 358 -25.21 -27.55 -19.62
N ASP A 359 -24.44 -28.06 -20.58
CA ASP A 359 -23.20 -28.79 -20.34
C ASP A 359 -22.18 -27.83 -19.71
N PHE A 360 -22.03 -27.89 -18.38
CA PHE A 360 -21.10 -27.02 -17.65
C PHE A 360 -19.70 -27.64 -17.66
N GLU A 361 -18.85 -27.18 -18.59
CA GLU A 361 -17.42 -27.53 -18.63
C GLU A 361 -16.59 -26.97 -17.45
N CYS A 362 -17.19 -26.25 -16.50
CA CYS A 362 -16.46 -25.57 -15.41
C CYS A 362 -17.05 -25.92 -14.01
N SER A 363 -17.23 -27.22 -13.73
CA SER A 363 -17.71 -27.75 -12.43
C SER A 363 -16.92 -27.20 -11.23
N ASN A 364 -15.64 -26.87 -11.41
CA ASN A 364 -14.76 -26.32 -10.39
C ASN A 364 -15.15 -24.90 -9.93
N CYS A 365 -15.62 -24.02 -10.81
CA CYS A 365 -16.00 -22.66 -10.38
C CYS A 365 -17.37 -22.67 -9.69
N ILE A 366 -18.32 -23.53 -10.10
CA ILE A 366 -19.57 -23.74 -9.35
C ILE A 366 -19.28 -24.35 -7.97
N GLN A 367 -18.41 -25.37 -7.88
CA GLN A 367 -18.01 -25.94 -6.59
C GLN A 367 -17.28 -24.91 -5.70
N CYS A 368 -16.50 -24.00 -6.30
CA CYS A 368 -15.90 -22.90 -5.58
C CYS A 368 -16.95 -21.93 -5.04
N ILE A 369 -17.91 -21.50 -5.86
CA ILE A 369 -19.05 -20.69 -5.41
C ILE A 369 -19.84 -21.43 -4.31
N LYS A 370 -20.09 -22.74 -4.46
CA LYS A 370 -20.76 -23.58 -3.44
C LYS A 370 -19.99 -23.64 -2.12
N SER A 371 -18.66 -23.71 -2.16
CA SER A 371 -17.82 -23.68 -0.95
C SER A 371 -17.88 -22.34 -0.21
N TYR A 372 -18.25 -21.27 -0.89
CA TYR A 372 -18.54 -19.98 -0.24
C TYR A 372 -19.95 -19.91 0.34
N THR A 373 -20.90 -20.72 -0.14
CA THR A 373 -22.32 -20.64 0.26
C THR A 373 -22.77 -21.72 1.24
N THR A 374 -21.94 -22.74 1.53
CA THR A 374 -22.33 -23.89 2.38
C THR A 374 -21.55 -23.92 3.71
N GLU A 375 -22.27 -23.62 4.79
CA GLU A 375 -22.11 -24.10 6.18
C GLU A 375 -20.95 -23.66 7.10
N SER A 376 -19.93 -22.91 6.68
CA SER A 376 -19.10 -22.13 7.65
C SER A 376 -19.05 -20.62 7.39
N ASN A 377 -19.35 -20.18 6.17
CA ASN A 377 -19.26 -18.76 5.79
C ASN A 377 -20.64 -18.10 5.59
N ALA A 378 -21.73 -18.87 5.74
CA ALA A 378 -23.09 -18.33 5.85
C ALA A 378 -23.29 -17.54 7.17
N GLY A 379 -22.43 -17.79 8.17
CA GLY A 379 -22.28 -16.93 9.34
C GLY A 379 -21.81 -15.54 8.94
N ASP A 380 -20.81 -15.42 8.07
CA ASP A 380 -20.23 -14.12 7.67
C ASP A 380 -21.12 -13.35 6.70
N VAL A 381 -21.75 -14.03 5.74
CA VAL A 381 -22.72 -13.43 4.82
C VAL A 381 -24.03 -13.09 5.56
N GLY A 382 -24.42 -13.92 6.53
CA GLY A 382 -25.56 -13.70 7.41
C GLY A 382 -25.32 -12.60 8.45
N GLU A 383 -24.11 -12.46 8.99
CA GLU A 383 -23.74 -11.40 9.94
C GLU A 383 -23.51 -10.05 9.23
N LEU A 384 -22.97 -10.04 8.00
CA LEU A 384 -22.97 -8.85 7.15
C LEU A 384 -24.40 -8.43 6.78
N GLY A 385 -25.25 -9.38 6.39
CA GLY A 385 -26.67 -9.14 6.13
C GLY A 385 -27.42 -8.65 7.38
N TRP A 386 -27.06 -9.16 8.57
CA TRP A 386 -27.63 -8.77 9.85
C TRP A 386 -27.18 -7.37 10.28
N GLY A 387 -25.93 -6.98 10.02
CA GLY A 387 -25.41 -5.62 10.25
C GLY A 387 -26.12 -4.55 9.41
N ILE A 388 -26.54 -4.92 8.20
CA ILE A 388 -27.32 -4.07 7.29
C ILE A 388 -28.76 -3.91 7.79
N ILE A 389 -29.41 -4.99 8.22
CA ILE A 389 -30.79 -4.99 8.72
C ILE A 389 -30.89 -4.24 10.07
N THR A 390 -29.92 -4.42 10.97
CA THR A 390 -29.90 -3.73 12.28
C THR A 390 -29.62 -2.23 12.16
N SER A 391 -28.81 -1.80 11.18
CA SER A 391 -28.64 -0.37 10.87
C SER A 391 -29.93 0.24 10.31
N PHE A 392 -30.70 -0.52 9.53
CA PHE A 392 -31.94 -0.09 8.90
C PHE A 392 -33.13 0.04 9.88
N LEU A 393 -33.27 -0.87 10.85
CA LEU A 393 -34.34 -0.80 11.86
C LEU A 393 -34.19 0.35 12.86
N SER A 394 -33.06 1.07 12.83
CA SER A 394 -32.81 2.25 13.66
C SER A 394 -33.20 3.59 13.00
N GLY A 395 -33.49 3.60 11.70
CA GLY A 395 -33.84 4.79 10.92
C GLY A 395 -35.10 4.57 10.10
N GLY A 396 -36.28 4.77 10.69
CA GLY A 396 -37.55 4.56 9.99
C GLY A 396 -37.89 5.67 8.99
N VAL A 397 -38.16 5.34 7.72
CA VAL A 397 -38.93 6.17 6.77
C VAL A 397 -39.63 5.29 5.70
N LYS A 398 -40.83 5.71 5.28
CA LYS A 398 -41.71 5.16 4.22
C LYS A 398 -41.32 5.63 2.80
N LEU A 399 -41.81 4.90 1.78
CA LEU A 399 -42.16 5.29 0.38
C LEU A 399 -41.20 4.95 -0.82
N ALA A 400 -41.69 4.02 -1.64
CA ALA A 400 -41.89 3.97 -3.11
C ALA A 400 -40.85 4.52 -4.15
N GLY A 401 -40.31 3.60 -4.97
CA GLY A 401 -40.36 3.59 -6.46
C GLY A 401 -39.31 4.34 -7.30
N GLY A 402 -38.57 3.62 -8.18
CA GLY A 402 -38.02 4.16 -9.45
C GLY A 402 -36.51 4.46 -9.57
N LEU A 403 -35.63 3.72 -8.90
CA LEU A 403 -34.21 4.09 -8.76
C LEU A 403 -33.26 3.50 -9.84
N LEU A 404 -33.36 2.20 -10.11
CA LEU A 404 -32.58 1.52 -11.16
C LEU A 404 -32.86 2.06 -12.57
N GLU A 405 -34.07 2.59 -12.79
CA GLU A 405 -34.48 3.19 -14.07
C GLU A 405 -33.75 4.51 -14.35
N LYS A 406 -33.37 5.27 -13.30
CA LYS A 406 -32.58 6.49 -13.43
C LYS A 406 -31.11 6.21 -13.75
N VAL A 407 -30.52 5.17 -13.16
CA VAL A 407 -29.14 4.77 -13.46
C VAL A 407 -29.02 4.27 -14.90
N LYS A 408 -30.02 3.50 -15.35
CA LYS A 408 -30.13 3.06 -16.74
C LYS A 408 -30.30 4.24 -17.71
N ASP A 409 -31.19 5.18 -17.42
CA ASP A 409 -31.39 6.39 -18.25
C ASP A 409 -30.12 7.26 -18.35
N ILE A 410 -29.32 7.36 -17.28
CA ILE A 410 -28.02 8.05 -17.29
C ILE A 410 -27.00 7.31 -18.16
N ALA A 411 -26.95 5.97 -18.08
CA ALA A 411 -26.08 5.13 -18.89
C ALA A 411 -26.44 5.23 -20.39
N ASP A 412 -27.74 5.14 -20.71
CA ASP A 412 -28.24 5.23 -22.10
C ASP A 412 -27.99 6.62 -22.71
N LYS A 413 -27.83 7.66 -21.87
CA LYS A 413 -27.47 9.03 -22.28
C LYS A 413 -25.96 9.33 -22.21
N GLY A 414 -25.12 8.34 -21.92
CA GLY A 414 -23.65 8.49 -21.86
C GLY A 414 -23.14 9.30 -20.65
N GLY A 415 -23.93 9.38 -19.58
CA GLY A 415 -23.53 10.06 -18.33
C GLY A 415 -22.60 9.22 -17.44
N ASP A 416 -21.99 9.87 -16.46
CA ASP A 416 -21.07 9.23 -15.51
C ASP A 416 -21.83 8.35 -14.51
N ILE A 417 -21.88 7.05 -14.85
CA ILE A 417 -22.53 6.00 -14.06
C ILE A 417 -21.92 5.90 -12.65
N TYR A 418 -20.61 6.13 -12.52
CA TYR A 418 -19.90 5.98 -11.25
C TYR A 418 -20.29 7.09 -10.27
N LYS A 419 -20.40 8.33 -10.76
CA LYS A 419 -20.92 9.45 -9.98
C LYS A 419 -22.36 9.21 -9.54
N ALA A 420 -23.23 8.73 -10.44
CA ALA A 420 -24.63 8.45 -10.12
C ALA A 420 -24.77 7.38 -9.02
N ILE A 421 -24.00 6.30 -9.09
CA ILE A 421 -23.98 5.26 -8.05
C ILE A 421 -23.46 5.82 -6.72
N LYS A 422 -22.39 6.63 -6.75
CA LYS A 422 -21.82 7.26 -5.55
C LYS A 422 -22.80 8.20 -4.85
N ASP A 423 -23.56 8.98 -5.62
CA ASP A 423 -24.59 9.88 -5.08
C ASP A 423 -25.76 9.08 -4.49
N LEU A 424 -26.13 7.93 -5.07
CA LEU A 424 -27.16 7.04 -4.52
C LEU A 424 -26.72 6.30 -3.25
N ILE A 425 -25.42 5.98 -3.13
CA ILE A 425 -24.82 5.46 -1.91
C ILE A 425 -24.82 6.53 -0.82
N ALA A 426 -24.44 7.77 -1.16
CA ALA A 426 -24.45 8.90 -0.22
C ALA A 426 -25.86 9.24 0.29
N ASP A 427 -26.86 9.09 -0.58
CA ASP A 427 -28.28 9.27 -0.24
C ASP A 427 -28.89 8.07 0.53
N GLY A 428 -28.14 6.98 0.74
CA GLY A 428 -28.61 5.77 1.43
C GLY A 428 -29.64 4.94 0.66
N LYS A 429 -29.78 5.18 -0.66
CA LYS A 429 -30.78 4.53 -1.52
C LYS A 429 -30.32 3.22 -2.11
N ILE A 430 -29.00 3.01 -2.20
CA ILE A 430 -28.36 1.76 -2.63
C ILE A 430 -27.25 1.44 -1.63
N GLN A 431 -27.10 0.16 -1.29
CA GLN A 431 -25.90 -0.34 -0.64
C GLN A 431 -25.13 -1.24 -1.60
N VAL A 432 -23.84 -0.94 -1.80
CA VAL A 432 -22.94 -1.74 -2.63
C VAL A 432 -21.96 -2.47 -1.71
N ILE A 433 -21.94 -3.78 -1.82
CA ILE A 433 -21.02 -4.66 -1.09
C ILE A 433 -20.11 -5.30 -2.14
N GLY A 434 -18.87 -4.84 -2.19
CA GLY A 434 -17.83 -5.47 -2.99
C GLY A 434 -17.17 -6.60 -2.20
N PHE A 435 -16.87 -7.72 -2.86
CA PHE A 435 -16.04 -8.77 -2.29
C PHE A 435 -14.60 -8.59 -2.76
N ALA A 436 -13.64 -8.73 -1.83
CA ALA A 436 -12.23 -8.78 -2.20
C ALA A 436 -11.97 -10.01 -3.09
N GLU A 437 -11.09 -9.86 -4.08
CA GLU A 437 -10.73 -10.95 -4.99
C GLU A 437 -10.20 -12.15 -4.22
N LYS A 438 -10.74 -13.35 -4.48
CA LYS A 438 -10.27 -14.58 -3.84
C LYS A 438 -9.97 -15.67 -4.87
N TRP A 439 -8.91 -16.43 -4.58
CA TRP A 439 -8.49 -17.60 -5.32
C TRP A 439 -9.08 -18.86 -4.67
N CYS A 440 -9.69 -19.73 -5.47
CA CYS A 440 -10.28 -20.97 -4.98
C CYS A 440 -9.19 -21.91 -4.42
N ALA A 441 -9.29 -22.25 -3.13
CA ALA A 441 -8.30 -23.04 -2.39
C ALA A 441 -8.06 -24.44 -3.00
N ASN A 442 -9.09 -25.03 -3.61
CA ASN A 442 -9.01 -26.42 -4.07
C ASN A 442 -8.32 -26.62 -5.43
N ASN A 443 -7.92 -25.56 -6.15
CA ASN A 443 -7.18 -25.75 -7.41
C ASN A 443 -6.31 -24.56 -7.86
N GLY A 444 -6.26 -23.43 -7.14
CA GLY A 444 -5.38 -22.29 -7.46
C GLY A 444 -5.59 -21.63 -8.84
N ASN A 445 -6.57 -22.10 -9.62
CA ASN A 445 -6.70 -21.84 -11.06
C ASN A 445 -8.01 -21.14 -11.45
N CYS A 446 -8.91 -20.87 -10.49
CA CYS A 446 -10.14 -20.07 -10.70
C CYS A 446 -10.09 -18.89 -9.71
N GLN A 447 -10.13 -17.67 -10.26
CA GLN A 447 -10.25 -16.41 -9.53
C GLN A 447 -11.72 -16.01 -9.53
N VAL A 448 -12.28 -15.71 -8.36
CA VAL A 448 -13.67 -15.24 -8.23
C VAL A 448 -13.67 -13.83 -7.67
N THR A 449 -14.37 -12.93 -8.35
CA THR A 449 -14.69 -11.59 -7.85
C THR A 449 -16.21 -11.40 -7.85
N GLY A 450 -16.73 -10.59 -6.93
CA GLY A 450 -18.17 -10.41 -6.81
C GLY A 450 -18.56 -9.02 -6.36
N ILE A 451 -19.71 -8.55 -6.82
CA ILE A 451 -20.35 -7.32 -6.36
C ILE A 451 -21.82 -7.63 -6.09
N ILE A 452 -22.30 -7.27 -4.90
CA ILE A 452 -23.74 -7.27 -4.58
C ILE A 452 -24.22 -5.83 -4.47
N VAL A 453 -25.29 -5.52 -5.18
CA VAL A 453 -26.00 -4.25 -5.14
C VAL A 453 -27.37 -4.51 -4.56
N TYR A 454 -27.68 -3.91 -3.42
CA TYR A 454 -29.01 -3.97 -2.81
C TYR A 454 -29.77 -2.67 -3.11
N ASP A 455 -30.88 -2.81 -3.85
CA ASP A 455 -31.85 -1.74 -4.10
C ASP A 455 -32.90 -1.76 -2.99
N VAL A 456 -32.80 -0.78 -2.11
CA VAL A 456 -33.68 -0.61 -0.94
C VAL A 456 -35.13 -0.33 -1.35
N ALA A 457 -35.34 0.34 -2.49
CA ALA A 457 -36.67 0.73 -2.94
C ALA A 457 -37.47 -0.46 -3.49
N THR A 458 -36.79 -1.44 -4.06
CA THR A 458 -37.41 -2.65 -4.62
C THR A 458 -37.33 -3.85 -3.68
N GLY A 459 -36.47 -3.79 -2.65
CA GLY A 459 -36.17 -4.94 -1.80
C GLY A 459 -35.40 -6.02 -2.55
N CYS A 460 -34.72 -5.67 -3.65
CA CYS A 460 -34.01 -6.62 -4.49
C CYS A 460 -32.49 -6.47 -4.38
N ALA A 461 -31.79 -7.59 -4.28
CA ALA A 461 -30.35 -7.70 -4.41
C ALA A 461 -29.98 -8.21 -5.80
N GLU A 462 -29.03 -7.56 -6.46
CA GLU A 462 -28.38 -8.06 -7.66
C GLU A 462 -26.93 -8.40 -7.34
N ALA A 463 -26.53 -9.64 -7.58
CA ALA A 463 -25.21 -10.16 -7.34
C ALA A 463 -24.56 -10.53 -8.67
N GLU A 464 -23.43 -9.93 -8.99
CA GLU A 464 -22.61 -10.29 -10.14
C GLU A 464 -21.35 -11.00 -9.63
N TYR A 465 -21.10 -12.23 -10.08
CA TYR A 465 -19.86 -12.95 -9.82
C TYR A 465 -19.12 -13.19 -11.12
N ARG A 466 -17.84 -12.84 -11.15
CA ARG A 466 -16.94 -13.08 -12.28
C ARG A 466 -15.99 -14.19 -11.91
N CYS A 467 -15.99 -15.25 -12.71
CA CYS A 467 -15.06 -16.35 -12.60
C CYS A 467 -14.06 -16.28 -13.75
N ARG A 468 -12.78 -16.14 -13.42
CA ARG A 468 -11.67 -16.17 -14.38
C ARG A 468 -10.82 -17.42 -14.16
N GLY A 469 -10.90 -18.35 -15.09
CA GLY A 469 -10.09 -19.57 -15.08
C GLY A 469 -8.74 -19.38 -15.77
N ASN A 470 -7.74 -20.18 -15.40
CA ASN A 470 -6.59 -20.45 -16.27
C ASN A 470 -6.96 -21.51 -17.33
N LYS A 471 -6.09 -21.69 -18.34
CA LYS A 471 -6.28 -22.60 -19.49
C LYS A 471 -6.74 -24.04 -19.17
N LEU A 472 -6.55 -24.52 -17.94
CA LEU A 472 -6.90 -25.88 -17.51
C LEU A 472 -8.31 -25.99 -16.89
N CYS A 473 -8.90 -24.91 -16.39
CA CYS A 473 -10.23 -24.93 -15.78
C CYS A 473 -11.33 -24.38 -16.70
N CYS A 474 -11.03 -23.35 -17.49
CA CYS A 474 -11.99 -22.68 -18.38
C CYS A 474 -11.15 -22.02 -19.50
N PRO A 475 -10.96 -22.65 -20.67
CA PRO A 475 -9.86 -22.32 -21.57
C PRO A 475 -9.91 -20.89 -22.14
N PHE A 476 -11.09 -20.28 -22.34
CA PHE A 476 -11.23 -18.94 -22.94
C PHE A 476 -12.55 -18.23 -22.59
N ALA A 477 -12.95 -18.14 -21.31
CA ALA A 477 -14.14 -17.35 -20.97
C ALA A 477 -14.07 -16.74 -19.57
N GLU A 478 -14.33 -15.44 -19.49
CA GLU A 478 -14.81 -14.83 -18.24
C GLU A 478 -16.28 -15.25 -18.09
N THR A 479 -16.56 -16.08 -17.10
CA THR A 479 -17.95 -16.49 -16.83
C THR A 479 -18.55 -15.52 -15.83
N ILE A 480 -19.62 -14.83 -16.23
CA ILE A 480 -20.31 -13.86 -15.39
C ILE A 480 -21.65 -14.47 -14.95
N TYR A 481 -21.79 -14.67 -13.65
CA TYR A 481 -23.04 -15.10 -13.03
C TYR A 481 -23.76 -13.86 -12.50
N LYS A 482 -24.94 -13.57 -13.04
CA LYS A 482 -25.82 -12.51 -12.53
C LYS A 482 -27.02 -13.14 -11.85
N MET A 483 -27.17 -12.87 -10.57
CA MET A 483 -28.25 -13.38 -9.75
C MET A 483 -29.05 -12.20 -9.21
N LYS A 484 -30.37 -12.22 -9.40
CA LYS A 484 -31.27 -11.21 -8.84
C LYS A 484 -32.24 -11.89 -7.89
N TYR A 485 -32.27 -11.41 -6.65
CA TYR A 485 -33.15 -11.86 -5.60
C TYR A 485 -34.03 -10.68 -5.17
N CYS A 486 -35.31 -10.90 -4.92
CA CYS A 486 -36.18 -9.91 -4.31
C CYS A 486 -36.79 -10.49 -3.05
N PHE A 487 -36.83 -9.69 -1.99
CA PHE A 487 -37.39 -10.06 -0.70
C PHE A 487 -38.73 -9.36 -0.47
N ASP A 488 -39.70 -10.03 0.14
CA ASP A 488 -40.86 -9.33 0.68
C ASP A 488 -40.53 -8.60 2.00
N LYS A 489 -41.53 -7.91 2.52
CA LYS A 489 -41.47 -7.18 3.80
C LYS A 489 -41.11 -8.07 5.01
N ASP A 490 -41.33 -9.38 4.89
CA ASP A 490 -41.06 -10.37 5.93
C ASP A 490 -39.71 -11.06 5.68
N GLY A 491 -39.04 -10.70 4.58
CA GLY A 491 -37.73 -11.16 4.19
C GLY A 491 -37.68 -12.49 3.44
N ALA A 492 -38.82 -13.00 2.98
CA ALA A 492 -38.87 -14.19 2.14
C ALA A 492 -38.54 -13.84 0.68
N VAL A 493 -37.80 -14.72 0.00
CA VAL A 493 -37.50 -14.56 -1.43
C VAL A 493 -38.79 -14.72 -2.23
N ILE A 494 -39.22 -13.65 -2.90
CA ILE A 494 -40.47 -13.60 -3.69
C ILE A 494 -40.23 -13.61 -5.19
N ALA A 495 -39.02 -13.29 -5.65
CA ALA A 495 -38.63 -13.43 -7.03
C ALA A 495 -37.14 -13.78 -7.12
N GLU A 496 -36.82 -14.75 -7.97
CA GLU A 496 -35.47 -15.16 -8.29
C GLU A 496 -35.32 -15.16 -9.82
N THR A 497 -34.34 -14.45 -10.34
CA THR A 497 -33.95 -14.54 -11.73
C THR A 497 -32.46 -14.73 -11.79
N ILE A 498 -32.05 -15.84 -12.39
CA ILE A 498 -30.65 -16.17 -12.58
C ILE A 498 -30.38 -16.16 -14.06
N SER A 499 -29.51 -15.25 -14.46
CA SER A 499 -29.03 -15.16 -15.84
C SER A 499 -27.55 -15.45 -15.83
N ILE A 500 -27.15 -16.44 -16.62
CA ILE A 500 -25.74 -16.80 -16.81
C ILE A 500 -25.34 -16.22 -18.16
N THR A 501 -24.34 -15.34 -18.15
CA THR A 501 -23.76 -14.81 -19.38
C THR A 501 -22.34 -15.31 -19.49
N ILE A 502 -22.09 -16.17 -20.48
CA ILE A 502 -20.75 -16.64 -20.80
C ILE A 502 -20.19 -15.64 -21.82
N THR A 503 -19.12 -14.93 -21.44
CA THR A 503 -18.46 -13.98 -22.33
C THR A 503 -17.12 -14.59 -22.75
N HIS A 504 -16.94 -14.75 -24.06
CA HIS A 504 -15.69 -15.24 -24.66
C HIS A 504 -14.73 -14.09 -24.95
#